data_AF-A0A1C6UP49-F1
#
_entry.id   AF-A0A1C6UP49-F1
#
_cell.length_a   1.000
_cell.length_b   1.000
_cell.length_c   1.000
_cell.angle_alpha   90.00
_cell.angle_beta   90.00
_cell.angle_gamma   90.00
#
_symmetry.space_group_name_H-M   'P 1'
#
loop_
_entity.id
_entity.type
_entity.pdbx_description
1 polymer ?
#
loop_
_entity_poly.entity_id
_entity_poly.type
_entity_poly.pdbx_seq_one_letter_code
_entity_poly.pdbx_strand_id
1 'polypeptide(L)'
;MTYLVPLPVVMPLLGAALTLLLAGRPRAQRLVSLTVLTATVAVAAMLLVQSTLNGPLVVAVGGWAAPLGIVLVADQLAALMLVVSASVTLCVLIYSIGQGMADGDEETPMSVYHPTYLVLTAGVCNAFLSGDLFNLYVGFEILLVASYVLLTLGSTENRIRAGTTYVVVSLLSSLIFLVAIGLVYASTGTLNLAQLVDRLDALPDNLRLVLQGMLLLAFGIKAAVFPLSAWLPDSYPTAPAPVTAVFAGLLTKVGVYAIIRTETLLFPGGRAADLLLVVALLTMVVGILGAVAQSDIKRLLSFTLISHIGYMLFGVGLASTIGLSAAIFYVVHHITIQTTLFLAAGLVERRGGSTAMDRLGGLARLSPLLGVLFFVPALNLAGIPPFSGFLGKVGLIQAGVADGGPLAWALVAGGLLTSLLTLYATARVWNLAFWRAPHPDMPGPQDTVHTSRSEGAIEPDQEPESSYSGAMMPRLMVAPTIALVVLGLALTVVAGPLFEVSTDAADDLLRRVPYVEAVYPGGTP
;
A
#
# COMPACT_ATOMS: atom_id res chain seq x y z
N MET A 1 -12.89 -25.07 7.90
CA MET A 1 -11.90 -24.23 7.18
C MET A 1 -12.22 -22.74 7.28
N THR A 2 -13.48 -22.34 7.45
CA THR A 2 -13.88 -20.97 7.78
C THR A 2 -13.14 -20.38 9.00
N TYR A 3 -12.78 -21.18 10.00
CA TYR A 3 -11.93 -20.75 11.14
C TYR A 3 -10.54 -20.21 10.76
N LEU A 4 -10.09 -20.36 9.51
CA LEU A 4 -8.88 -19.72 9.02
C LEU A 4 -9.05 -18.21 8.83
N VAL A 5 -10.27 -17.74 8.54
CA VAL A 5 -10.56 -16.33 8.19
C VAL A 5 -10.10 -15.34 9.26
N PRO A 6 -10.30 -15.56 10.58
CA PRO A 6 -9.85 -14.59 11.59
C PRO A 6 -8.34 -14.61 11.86
N LEU A 7 -7.63 -15.68 11.47
CA LEU A 7 -6.22 -15.88 11.86
C LEU A 7 -5.27 -14.79 11.36
N PRO A 8 -5.39 -14.23 10.14
CA PRO A 8 -4.57 -13.10 9.69
C PRO A 8 -4.68 -11.85 10.57
N VAL A 9 -5.75 -11.72 11.36
CA VAL A 9 -5.93 -10.62 12.34
C VAL A 9 -5.45 -11.04 13.72
N VAL A 10 -5.89 -12.22 14.19
CA VAL A 10 -5.63 -12.70 15.56
C VAL A 10 -4.15 -13.04 15.76
N MET A 11 -3.51 -13.70 14.79
CA MET A 11 -2.10 -14.11 14.95
C MET A 11 -1.16 -12.91 15.09
N PRO A 12 -1.25 -11.84 14.26
CA PRO A 12 -0.44 -10.65 14.49
C PRO A 12 -0.78 -9.92 15.80
N LEU A 13 -2.04 -9.84 16.25
CA LEU A 13 -2.36 -9.22 17.55
C LEU A 13 -1.78 -10.00 18.74
N LEU A 14 -1.92 -11.33 18.75
CA LEU A 14 -1.32 -12.17 19.78
C LEU A 14 0.21 -12.13 19.71
N GLY A 15 0.77 -12.12 18.49
CA GLY A 15 2.19 -11.92 18.25
C GLY A 15 2.67 -10.58 18.82
N ALA A 16 1.93 -9.50 18.60
CA ALA A 16 2.23 -8.18 19.14
C ALA A 16 2.27 -8.20 20.67
N ALA A 17 1.24 -8.76 21.31
CA ALA A 17 1.19 -8.90 22.77
C ALA A 17 2.38 -9.72 23.30
N LEU A 18 2.71 -10.84 22.65
CA LEU A 18 3.85 -11.67 23.05
C LEU A 18 5.19 -10.94 22.85
N THR A 19 5.37 -10.21 21.75
CA THR A 19 6.58 -9.42 21.53
C THR A 19 6.71 -8.30 22.54
N LEU A 20 5.61 -7.68 23.00
CA LEU A 20 5.62 -6.66 24.05
C LEU A 20 6.11 -7.25 25.38
N LEU A 21 5.62 -8.43 25.77
CA LEU A 21 6.09 -9.16 26.97
C LEU A 21 7.58 -9.55 26.86
N LEU A 22 8.07 -9.70 25.64
CA LEU A 22 9.46 -10.05 25.33
C LEU A 22 10.34 -8.83 25.03
N ALA A 23 9.94 -7.62 25.41
CA ALA A 23 10.68 -6.38 25.12
C ALA A 23 12.17 -6.41 25.52
N GLY A 24 12.52 -7.11 26.60
CA GLY A 24 13.91 -7.31 27.03
C GLY A 24 14.68 -8.41 26.29
N ARG A 25 14.08 -9.08 25.29
CA ARG A 25 14.66 -10.21 24.55
C ARG A 25 14.52 -10.01 23.03
N PRO A 26 15.34 -9.15 22.40
CA PRO A 26 15.21 -8.81 20.98
C PRO A 26 15.28 -10.00 20.01
N ARG A 27 16.04 -11.06 20.35
CA ARG A 27 16.08 -12.29 19.54
C ARG A 27 14.74 -13.04 19.55
N ALA A 28 14.07 -13.07 20.71
CA ALA A 28 12.78 -13.72 20.85
C ALA A 28 11.68 -12.93 20.14
N GLN A 29 11.69 -11.59 20.24
CA GLN A 29 10.75 -10.73 19.49
C GLN A 29 10.85 -10.96 17.97
N ARG A 30 12.07 -11.04 17.45
CA ARG A 30 12.34 -11.35 16.04
C ARG A 30 11.78 -12.71 15.63
N LEU A 31 12.06 -13.75 16.41
CA LEU A 31 11.59 -15.11 16.13
C LEU A 31 10.05 -15.17 16.12
N VAL A 32 9.39 -14.56 17.12
CA VAL A 32 7.93 -14.49 17.17
C VAL A 32 7.38 -13.77 15.95
N SER A 33 7.90 -12.59 15.64
CA SER A 33 7.40 -11.78 14.51
C SER A 33 7.56 -12.50 13.16
N LEU A 34 8.72 -13.12 12.92
CA LEU A 34 8.97 -13.91 11.71
C LEU A 34 8.02 -15.11 11.61
N THR A 35 7.84 -15.84 12.72
CA THR A 35 6.95 -17.02 12.77
C THR A 35 5.51 -16.61 12.48
N VAL A 36 5.04 -15.54 13.13
CA VAL A 36 3.67 -15.03 12.97
C VAL A 36 3.42 -14.55 11.55
N LEU A 37 4.31 -13.73 10.97
CA LEU A 37 4.11 -13.25 9.59
C LEU A 37 4.21 -14.38 8.56
N THR A 38 5.10 -15.34 8.76
CA THR A 38 5.19 -16.52 7.88
C THR A 38 3.90 -17.35 7.95
N ALA A 39 3.36 -17.56 9.15
CA ALA A 39 2.07 -18.23 9.32
C ALA A 39 0.92 -17.43 8.68
N THR A 40 0.93 -16.09 8.81
CA THR A 40 -0.06 -15.22 8.15
C THR A 40 0.00 -15.34 6.62
N VAL A 41 1.18 -15.39 6.01
CA VAL A 41 1.34 -15.63 4.57
C VAL A 41 0.76 -16.99 4.17
N ALA A 42 1.07 -18.05 4.92
CA ALA A 42 0.56 -19.39 4.65
C ALA A 42 -0.97 -19.44 4.75
N VAL A 43 -1.56 -18.82 5.77
CA VAL A 43 -3.02 -18.75 5.93
C VAL A 43 -3.64 -17.91 4.81
N ALA A 44 -3.07 -16.76 4.45
CA ALA A 44 -3.57 -15.94 3.35
C ALA A 44 -3.57 -16.71 2.02
N ALA A 45 -2.52 -17.49 1.73
CA ALA A 45 -2.46 -18.33 0.55
C ALA A 45 -3.52 -19.43 0.56
N MET A 46 -3.76 -20.07 1.72
CA MET A 46 -4.85 -21.03 1.87
C MET A 46 -6.22 -20.38 1.67
N LEU A 47 -6.44 -19.17 2.20
CA LEU A 47 -7.68 -18.43 2.00
C LEU A 47 -7.92 -18.11 0.52
N LEU A 48 -6.87 -17.73 -0.22
CA LEU A 48 -6.97 -17.47 -1.66
C LEU A 48 -7.35 -18.73 -2.44
N VAL A 49 -6.66 -19.84 -2.20
CA VAL A 49 -6.99 -21.12 -2.85
C VAL A 49 -8.43 -21.52 -2.54
N GLN A 50 -8.86 -21.38 -1.28
CA GLN A 50 -10.20 -21.79 -0.88
C GLN A 50 -11.30 -20.88 -1.41
N SER A 51 -11.05 -19.56 -1.50
CA SER A 51 -12.02 -18.63 -2.06
C SER A 51 -12.15 -18.76 -3.58
N THR A 52 -11.08 -19.12 -4.28
CA THR A 52 -11.13 -19.46 -5.72
C THR A 52 -11.89 -20.76 -5.98
N LEU A 53 -11.68 -21.79 -5.16
CA LEU A 53 -12.30 -23.11 -5.39
C LEU A 53 -13.76 -23.22 -4.91
N ASN A 54 -14.11 -22.56 -3.81
CA ASN A 54 -15.39 -22.79 -3.13
C ASN A 54 -16.23 -21.51 -2.95
N GLY A 55 -15.76 -20.36 -3.44
CA GLY A 55 -16.39 -19.05 -3.23
C GLY A 55 -16.07 -18.42 -1.87
N PRO A 56 -16.70 -17.27 -1.53
CA PRO A 56 -16.36 -16.50 -0.34
C PRO A 56 -16.50 -17.29 0.98
N LEU A 57 -15.49 -17.18 1.84
CA LEU A 57 -15.51 -17.78 3.18
C LEU A 57 -16.01 -16.74 4.19
N VAL A 58 -17.03 -17.11 4.97
CA VAL A 58 -17.67 -16.21 5.93
C VAL A 58 -17.56 -16.74 7.36
N VAL A 59 -17.23 -15.86 8.30
CA VAL A 59 -17.25 -16.13 9.74
C VAL A 59 -18.01 -15.05 10.49
N ALA A 60 -19.08 -15.44 11.17
CA ALA A 60 -19.74 -14.61 12.16
C ALA A 60 -18.93 -14.66 13.48
N VAL A 61 -18.34 -13.53 13.85
CA VAL A 61 -17.49 -13.43 15.04
C VAL A 61 -18.33 -13.62 16.29
N GLY A 62 -17.87 -14.50 17.19
CA GLY A 62 -18.56 -14.80 18.45
C GLY A 62 -19.85 -15.62 18.30
N GLY A 63 -20.19 -16.09 17.10
CA GLY A 63 -21.42 -16.89 16.87
C GLY A 63 -22.71 -16.07 16.86
N TRP A 64 -22.62 -14.74 16.91
CA TRP A 64 -23.77 -13.85 16.76
C TRP A 64 -24.19 -13.81 15.29
N ALA A 65 -25.39 -14.30 14.99
CA ALA A 65 -25.92 -14.21 13.64
C ALA A 65 -26.00 -12.73 13.20
N ALA A 66 -25.64 -12.48 11.95
CA ALA A 66 -25.81 -11.17 11.36
C ALA A 66 -27.33 -10.83 11.35
N PRO A 67 -27.76 -9.59 11.64
CA PRO A 67 -26.98 -8.34 11.65
C PRO A 67 -26.23 -7.96 12.93
N LEU A 68 -26.47 -8.64 14.05
CA LEU A 68 -25.98 -8.17 15.36
C LEU A 68 -24.48 -8.44 15.56
N GLY A 69 -23.91 -9.42 14.84
CA GLY A 69 -22.49 -9.78 14.90
C GLY A 69 -21.64 -9.17 13.80
N ILE A 70 -20.35 -8.96 14.10
CA ILE A 70 -19.32 -8.65 13.11
C ILE A 70 -19.12 -9.89 12.22
N VAL A 71 -19.07 -9.67 10.92
CA VAL A 71 -18.82 -10.72 9.94
C VAL A 71 -17.46 -10.47 9.30
N LEU A 72 -16.62 -11.50 9.25
CA LEU A 72 -15.41 -11.49 8.45
C LEU A 72 -15.63 -12.28 7.17
N VAL A 73 -15.25 -11.70 6.02
CA VAL A 73 -15.44 -12.29 4.70
C VAL A 73 -14.10 -12.34 3.97
N ALA A 74 -13.69 -13.54 3.58
CA ALA A 74 -12.55 -13.77 2.70
C ALA A 74 -13.06 -14.24 1.32
N ASP A 75 -13.30 -13.28 0.43
CA ASP A 75 -13.51 -13.53 -1.00
C ASP A 75 -12.19 -13.42 -1.78
N GLN A 76 -12.25 -13.56 -3.10
CA GLN A 76 -11.05 -13.57 -3.94
C GLN A 76 -10.27 -12.25 -3.87
N LEU A 77 -10.96 -11.09 -3.89
CA LEU A 77 -10.31 -9.79 -3.76
C LEU A 77 -9.61 -9.67 -2.39
N ALA A 78 -10.31 -9.94 -1.29
CA ALA A 78 -9.75 -9.82 0.05
C ALA A 78 -8.58 -10.80 0.25
N ALA A 79 -8.71 -12.04 -0.22
CA ALA A 79 -7.67 -13.05 -0.09
C ALA A 79 -6.43 -12.71 -0.93
N LEU A 80 -6.60 -12.19 -2.15
CA LEU A 80 -5.49 -11.73 -2.98
C LEU A 80 -4.74 -10.56 -2.31
N MET A 81 -5.49 -9.59 -1.77
CA MET A 81 -4.94 -8.47 -1.01
C MET A 81 -4.18 -8.93 0.23
N LEU A 82 -4.68 -9.94 0.96
CA LEU A 82 -3.99 -10.55 2.09
C LEU A 82 -2.67 -11.21 1.68
N VAL A 83 -2.65 -11.99 0.60
CA VAL A 83 -1.45 -12.70 0.14
C VAL A 83 -0.35 -11.72 -0.21
N VAL A 84 -0.64 -10.73 -1.06
CA VAL A 84 0.37 -9.75 -1.47
C VAL A 84 0.83 -8.91 -0.27
N SER A 85 -0.10 -8.49 0.60
CA SER A 85 0.22 -7.65 1.74
C SER A 85 1.06 -8.38 2.79
N ALA A 86 0.68 -9.61 3.16
CA ALA A 86 1.44 -10.42 4.11
C ALA A 86 2.85 -10.77 3.58
N SER A 87 2.97 -11.00 2.26
CA SER A 87 4.25 -11.32 1.63
C SER A 87 5.21 -10.13 1.68
N VAL A 88 4.72 -8.93 1.34
CA VAL A 88 5.56 -7.73 1.40
C VAL A 88 5.88 -7.33 2.84
N THR A 89 4.96 -7.46 3.79
CA THR A 89 5.26 -7.16 5.21
C THR A 89 6.29 -8.14 5.78
N LEU A 90 6.25 -9.42 5.40
CA LEU A 90 7.28 -10.38 5.78
C LEU A 90 8.66 -9.99 5.22
N CYS A 91 8.73 -9.65 3.93
CA CYS A 91 9.99 -9.23 3.30
C CYS A 91 10.56 -7.96 3.96
N VAL A 92 9.71 -6.98 4.23
CA VAL A 92 10.14 -5.74 4.89
C VAL A 92 10.54 -5.97 6.35
N LEU A 93 9.90 -6.90 7.07
CA LEU A 93 10.35 -7.29 8.41
C LEU A 93 11.77 -7.87 8.37
N ILE A 94 12.05 -8.75 7.40
CA ILE A 94 13.40 -9.32 7.23
C ILE A 94 14.42 -8.22 6.92
N TYR A 95 14.05 -7.26 6.05
CA TYR A 95 14.89 -6.09 5.75
C TYR A 95 15.17 -5.27 7.02
N SER A 96 14.14 -4.97 7.80
CA SER A 96 14.23 -4.19 9.04
C SER A 96 15.14 -4.87 10.07
N ILE A 97 15.05 -6.21 10.22
CA ILE A 97 15.96 -6.97 11.08
C ILE A 97 17.42 -6.81 10.61
N GLY A 98 17.65 -6.84 9.31
CA GLY A 98 18.99 -6.62 8.73
C GLY A 98 19.52 -5.22 8.98
N GLN A 99 18.66 -4.21 8.90
CA GLN A 99 19.01 -2.82 9.17
C GLN A 99 19.32 -2.60 10.65
N GLY A 100 18.45 -2.99 11.57
CA GLY A 100 18.68 -2.82 13.02
C GLY A 100 19.92 -3.56 13.52
N MET A 101 20.28 -4.71 12.90
CA MET A 101 21.53 -5.40 13.20
C MET A 101 22.79 -4.65 12.74
N ALA A 102 22.67 -3.78 11.74
CA ALA A 102 23.79 -3.04 11.16
C ALA A 102 23.96 -1.64 11.77
N ASP A 103 22.85 -0.98 12.11
CA ASP A 103 22.83 0.41 12.58
C ASP A 103 22.79 0.50 14.12
N GLY A 104 22.54 -0.62 14.83
CA GLY A 104 22.43 -0.67 16.29
C GLY A 104 21.06 -0.28 16.84
N ASP A 105 20.84 -0.47 18.14
CA ASP A 105 19.54 -0.21 18.80
C ASP A 105 19.29 1.29 19.11
N GLU A 106 20.25 2.19 18.82
CA GLU A 106 20.18 3.61 19.17
C GLU A 106 19.19 4.41 18.32
N GLU A 107 19.06 4.12 17.02
CA GLU A 107 18.17 4.89 16.12
C GLU A 107 16.73 4.35 16.05
N THR A 108 16.52 3.07 16.38
CA THR A 108 15.20 2.42 16.32
C THR A 108 15.03 1.46 17.49
N PRO A 109 14.28 1.83 18.54
CA PRO A 109 14.01 0.92 19.66
C PRO A 109 13.26 -0.33 19.17
N MET A 110 14.00 -1.43 19.01
CA MET A 110 13.47 -2.71 18.50
C MET A 110 12.32 -3.24 19.37
N SER A 111 12.31 -2.87 20.65
CA SER A 111 11.27 -3.22 21.62
C SER A 111 9.88 -2.69 21.23
N VAL A 112 9.80 -1.52 20.59
CA VAL A 112 8.55 -0.89 20.13
C VAL A 112 8.24 -1.27 18.68
N TYR A 113 9.25 -1.46 17.84
CA TYR A 113 9.05 -1.74 16.42
C TYR A 113 8.24 -3.01 16.16
N HIS A 114 8.67 -4.15 16.73
CA HIS A 114 8.02 -5.45 16.49
C HIS A 114 6.53 -5.51 16.87
N PRO A 115 6.12 -5.14 18.10
CA PRO A 115 4.70 -5.15 18.46
C PRO A 115 3.89 -4.22 17.57
N THR A 116 4.37 -3.00 17.31
CA THR A 116 3.66 -2.03 16.47
C THR A 116 3.55 -2.51 15.01
N TYR A 117 4.57 -3.14 14.46
CA TYR A 117 4.55 -3.70 13.11
C TYR A 117 3.54 -4.85 12.96
N LEU A 118 3.40 -5.68 13.98
CA LEU A 118 2.40 -6.75 14.02
C LEU A 118 0.97 -6.18 14.19
N VAL A 119 0.78 -5.13 15.00
CA VAL A 119 -0.51 -4.40 15.09
C VAL A 119 -0.87 -3.76 13.75
N LEU A 120 0.09 -3.13 13.06
CA LEU A 120 -0.11 -2.59 11.72
C LEU A 120 -0.62 -3.68 10.76
N THR A 121 0.04 -4.84 10.78
CA THR A 121 -0.33 -5.99 9.94
C THR A 121 -1.74 -6.49 10.27
N ALA A 122 -2.10 -6.57 11.56
CA ALA A 122 -3.45 -6.94 11.99
C ALA A 122 -4.52 -5.97 11.45
N GLY A 123 -4.27 -4.66 11.54
CA GLY A 123 -5.20 -3.63 11.06
C GLY A 123 -5.41 -3.70 9.55
N VAL A 124 -4.33 -3.90 8.78
CA VAL A 124 -4.39 -4.12 7.33
C VAL A 124 -5.21 -5.38 7.00
N CYS A 125 -4.93 -6.50 7.68
CA CYS A 125 -5.68 -7.74 7.45
C CYS A 125 -7.16 -7.61 7.82
N ASN A 126 -7.48 -6.93 8.92
CA ASN A 126 -8.86 -6.70 9.36
C ASN A 126 -9.62 -5.82 8.37
N ALA A 127 -8.99 -4.77 7.84
CA ALA A 127 -9.60 -3.91 6.83
C ALA A 127 -9.99 -4.69 5.56
N PHE A 128 -9.13 -5.62 5.10
CA PHE A 128 -9.47 -6.47 3.95
C PHE A 128 -10.58 -7.48 4.27
N LEU A 129 -10.57 -8.07 5.46
CA LEU A 129 -11.52 -9.10 5.84
C LEU A 129 -12.87 -8.56 6.34
N SER A 130 -13.02 -7.25 6.52
CA SER A 130 -14.22 -6.69 7.14
C SER A 130 -15.47 -6.88 6.27
N GLY A 131 -16.51 -7.47 6.86
CA GLY A 131 -17.86 -7.59 6.28
C GLY A 131 -18.83 -6.50 6.71
N ASP A 132 -18.39 -5.51 7.49
CA ASP A 132 -19.19 -4.35 7.90
C ASP A 132 -18.36 -3.05 7.89
N LEU A 133 -19.04 -1.91 7.73
CA LEU A 133 -18.39 -0.59 7.63
C LEU A 133 -17.71 -0.16 8.93
N PHE A 134 -18.23 -0.54 10.08
CA PHE A 134 -17.67 -0.13 11.37
C PHE A 134 -16.39 -0.90 11.69
N ASN A 135 -16.36 -2.20 11.45
CA ASN A 135 -15.14 -3.00 11.60
C ASN A 135 -14.09 -2.62 10.54
N LEU A 136 -14.49 -2.14 9.36
CA LEU A 136 -13.58 -1.54 8.38
C LEU A 136 -12.93 -0.28 8.95
N TYR A 137 -13.72 0.59 9.60
CA TYR A 137 -13.20 1.73 10.36
C TYR A 137 -12.26 1.30 11.50
N VAL A 138 -12.62 0.27 12.27
CA VAL A 138 -11.73 -0.27 13.32
C VAL A 138 -10.41 -0.78 12.73
N GLY A 139 -10.43 -1.47 11.59
CA GLY A 139 -9.22 -1.87 10.87
C GLY A 139 -8.35 -0.67 10.46
N PHE A 140 -8.98 0.41 9.98
CA PHE A 140 -8.31 1.68 9.66
C PHE A 140 -7.68 2.33 10.88
N GLU A 141 -8.35 2.33 12.03
CA GLU A 141 -7.80 2.93 13.25
C GLU A 141 -6.65 2.10 13.81
N ILE A 142 -6.77 0.77 13.81
CA ILE A 142 -5.67 -0.13 14.24
C ILE A 142 -4.42 0.10 13.41
N LEU A 143 -4.54 0.14 12.07
CA LEU A 143 -3.39 0.38 11.20
C LEU A 143 -2.86 1.81 11.35
N LEU A 144 -3.73 2.82 11.53
CA LEU A 144 -3.32 4.21 11.67
C LEU A 144 -2.54 4.44 12.96
N VAL A 145 -3.05 3.99 14.09
CA VAL A 145 -2.38 4.12 15.39
C VAL A 145 -0.99 3.48 15.34
N ALA A 146 -0.89 2.29 14.75
CA ALA A 146 0.41 1.64 14.55
C ALA A 146 1.32 2.48 13.63
N SER A 147 0.78 3.04 12.55
CA SER A 147 1.55 3.86 11.63
C SER A 147 2.09 5.16 12.25
N TYR A 148 1.34 5.79 13.16
CA TYR A 148 1.79 7.00 13.88
C TYR A 148 3.02 6.70 14.74
N VAL A 149 2.98 5.58 15.45
CA VAL A 149 4.10 5.14 16.28
C VAL A 149 5.31 4.83 15.39
N LEU A 150 5.14 4.08 14.29
CA LEU A 150 6.25 3.72 13.40
C LEU A 150 6.90 4.94 12.72
N LEU A 151 6.10 5.94 12.32
CA LEU A 151 6.62 7.13 11.62
C LEU A 151 7.43 8.04 12.54
N THR A 152 7.08 8.07 13.83
CA THR A 152 7.74 8.91 14.85
C THR A 152 8.90 8.19 15.57
N LEU A 153 9.23 6.95 15.17
CA LEU A 153 10.37 6.22 15.71
C LEU A 153 11.68 6.99 15.50
N GLY A 154 12.54 6.99 16.54
CA GLY A 154 13.81 7.72 16.57
C GLY A 154 13.68 9.21 16.92
N SER A 155 12.46 9.76 17.03
CA SER A 155 12.16 11.07 17.65
C SER A 155 12.95 12.29 17.13
N THR A 156 13.40 12.31 15.87
CA THR A 156 14.01 13.50 15.26
C THR A 156 12.94 14.57 14.99
N GLU A 157 13.30 15.86 15.04
CA GLU A 157 12.37 16.98 14.80
C GLU A 157 11.62 16.85 13.47
N ASN A 158 12.33 16.53 12.38
CA ASN A 158 11.73 16.35 11.05
C ASN A 158 10.68 15.22 11.02
N ARG A 159 10.97 14.08 11.66
CA ARG A 159 10.01 12.95 11.78
C ARG A 159 8.79 13.32 12.61
N ILE A 160 8.95 14.08 13.70
CA ILE A 160 7.83 14.54 14.53
C ILE A 160 6.95 15.54 13.78
N ARG A 161 7.57 16.50 13.07
CA ARG A 161 6.84 17.49 12.26
C ARG A 161 6.04 16.81 11.15
N ALA A 162 6.68 15.94 10.37
CA ALA A 162 6.02 15.19 9.31
C ALA A 162 4.93 14.24 9.86
N GLY A 163 5.20 13.63 11.02
CA GLY A 163 4.22 12.81 11.74
C GLY A 163 3.00 13.56 12.20
N THR A 164 3.16 14.78 12.69
CA THR A 164 2.03 15.62 13.09
C THR A 164 1.09 15.88 11.91
N THR A 165 1.62 16.27 10.75
CA THR A 165 0.82 16.49 9.53
C THR A 165 0.07 15.22 9.13
N TYR A 166 0.77 14.07 9.11
CA TYR A 166 0.15 12.79 8.79
C TYR A 166 -0.97 12.40 9.76
N VAL A 167 -0.75 12.55 11.07
CA VAL A 167 -1.73 12.25 12.11
C VAL A 167 -2.96 13.13 11.97
N VAL A 168 -2.79 14.45 11.80
CA VAL A 168 -3.91 15.39 11.68
C VAL A 168 -4.78 15.07 10.47
N VAL A 169 -4.16 14.84 9.30
CA VAL A 169 -4.91 14.52 8.08
C VAL A 169 -5.59 13.15 8.18
N SER A 170 -4.92 12.18 8.80
CA SER A 170 -5.49 10.84 9.00
C SER A 170 -6.66 10.85 9.98
N LEU A 171 -6.57 11.58 11.10
CA LEU A 171 -7.68 11.75 12.04
C LEU A 171 -8.86 12.48 11.39
N LEU A 172 -8.62 13.50 10.56
CA LEU A 172 -9.68 14.17 9.81
C LEU A 172 -10.38 13.20 8.86
N SER A 173 -9.63 12.40 8.10
CA SER A 173 -10.18 11.34 7.24
C SER A 173 -11.02 10.33 8.03
N SER A 174 -10.54 9.90 9.19
CA SER A 174 -11.25 8.97 10.08
C SER A 174 -12.53 9.57 10.66
N LEU A 175 -12.53 10.86 11.04
CA LEU A 175 -13.73 11.55 11.48
C LEU A 175 -14.78 11.64 10.37
N ILE A 176 -14.38 11.99 9.15
CA ILE A 176 -15.28 12.00 7.99
C ILE A 176 -15.84 10.59 7.73
N PHE A 177 -15.00 9.56 7.83
CA PHE A 177 -15.44 8.18 7.69
C PHE A 177 -16.47 7.80 8.77
N LEU A 178 -16.23 8.15 10.03
CA LEU A 178 -17.15 7.88 11.14
C LEU A 178 -18.48 8.61 10.96
N VAL A 179 -18.47 9.86 10.49
CA VAL A 179 -19.69 10.60 10.13
C VAL A 179 -20.43 9.90 9.00
N ALA A 180 -19.73 9.45 7.94
CA ALA A 180 -20.34 8.70 6.85
C ALA A 180 -21.02 7.41 7.35
N ILE A 181 -20.35 6.66 8.22
CA ILE A 181 -20.91 5.46 8.88
C ILE A 181 -22.18 5.83 9.68
N GLY A 182 -22.14 6.90 10.46
CA GLY A 182 -23.29 7.38 11.22
C GLY A 182 -24.49 7.73 10.32
N LEU A 183 -24.25 8.37 9.18
CA LEU A 183 -25.29 8.71 8.19
C LEU A 183 -25.85 7.46 7.49
N VAL A 184 -24.99 6.50 7.14
CA VAL A 184 -25.42 5.21 6.57
C VAL A 184 -26.30 4.47 7.57
N TYR A 185 -25.87 4.37 8.83
CA TYR A 185 -26.64 3.71 9.88
C TYR A 185 -27.98 4.42 10.13
N ALA A 186 -27.99 5.74 10.20
CA ALA A 186 -29.21 6.53 10.36
C ALA A 186 -30.21 6.32 9.22
N SER A 187 -29.71 6.07 8.00
CA SER A 187 -30.55 5.90 6.80
C SER A 187 -31.02 4.46 6.59
N THR A 188 -30.24 3.46 7.03
CA THR A 188 -30.47 2.04 6.67
C THR A 188 -30.75 1.13 7.86
N GLY A 189 -30.35 1.53 9.07
CA GLY A 189 -30.45 0.75 10.30
C GLY A 189 -29.41 -0.37 10.44
N THR A 190 -28.45 -0.48 9.53
CA THR A 190 -27.43 -1.54 9.54
C THR A 190 -26.09 -1.02 9.03
N LEU A 191 -25.02 -1.75 9.31
CA LEU A 191 -23.66 -1.48 8.82
C LEU A 191 -23.03 -2.70 8.13
N ASN A 192 -23.73 -3.83 8.11
CA ASN A 192 -23.28 -5.04 7.43
C ASN A 192 -23.32 -4.82 5.91
N LEU A 193 -22.19 -5.05 5.24
CA LEU A 193 -22.05 -4.76 3.80
C LEU A 193 -23.04 -5.54 2.94
N ALA A 194 -23.33 -6.80 3.28
CA ALA A 194 -24.27 -7.62 2.52
C ALA A 194 -25.73 -7.15 2.70
N GLN A 195 -26.13 -6.68 3.88
CA GLN A 195 -27.47 -6.09 4.05
C GLN A 195 -27.60 -4.69 3.45
N LEU A 196 -26.50 -3.93 3.44
CA LEU A 196 -26.50 -2.59 2.89
C LEU A 196 -26.81 -2.57 1.40
N VAL A 197 -26.56 -3.68 0.68
CA VAL A 197 -26.94 -3.85 -0.73
C VAL A 197 -28.40 -3.47 -0.95
N ASP A 198 -29.34 -4.18 -0.32
CA ASP A 198 -30.77 -3.94 -0.53
C ASP A 198 -31.27 -2.65 0.14
N ARG A 199 -30.71 -2.33 1.31
CA ARG A 199 -31.13 -1.13 2.06
C ARG A 199 -30.76 0.16 1.33
N LEU A 200 -29.55 0.23 0.76
CA LEU A 200 -29.14 1.38 -0.04
C LEU A 200 -29.92 1.43 -1.35
N ASP A 201 -30.19 0.29 -1.98
CA ASP A 201 -30.98 0.19 -3.21
C ASP A 201 -32.44 0.68 -3.05
N ALA A 202 -32.98 0.62 -1.82
CA ALA A 202 -34.28 1.18 -1.47
C ALA A 202 -34.27 2.69 -1.16
N LEU A 203 -33.10 3.32 -0.98
CA LEU A 203 -33.03 4.76 -0.67
C LEU A 203 -33.21 5.63 -1.91
N PRO A 204 -33.74 6.87 -1.76
CA PRO A 204 -33.76 7.86 -2.83
C PRO A 204 -32.36 8.15 -3.40
N ASP A 205 -32.26 8.28 -4.72
CA ASP A 205 -30.98 8.45 -5.44
C ASP A 205 -30.11 9.59 -4.90
N ASN A 206 -30.72 10.74 -4.55
CA ASN A 206 -29.98 11.89 -4.03
C ASN A 206 -29.35 11.60 -2.67
N LEU A 207 -30.06 10.87 -1.79
CA LEU A 207 -29.52 10.47 -0.49
C LEU A 207 -28.39 9.45 -0.70
N ARG A 208 -28.60 8.46 -1.58
CA ARG A 208 -27.57 7.48 -1.93
C ARG A 208 -26.30 8.15 -2.46
N LEU A 209 -26.42 9.16 -3.31
CA LEU A 209 -25.29 9.93 -3.85
C LEU A 209 -24.54 10.69 -2.74
N VAL A 210 -25.23 11.27 -1.76
CA VAL A 210 -24.58 11.92 -0.61
C VAL A 210 -23.81 10.90 0.22
N LEU A 211 -24.39 9.73 0.50
CA LEU A 211 -23.71 8.66 1.24
C LEU A 211 -22.47 8.14 0.48
N GLN A 212 -22.60 7.91 -0.82
CA GLN A 212 -21.49 7.54 -1.72
C GLN A 212 -20.39 8.61 -1.69
N GLY A 213 -20.74 9.89 -1.86
CA GLY A 213 -19.79 11.00 -1.86
C GLY A 213 -19.03 11.15 -0.54
N MET A 214 -19.70 10.95 0.60
CA MET A 214 -19.07 10.99 1.93
C MET A 214 -18.07 9.84 2.13
N LEU A 215 -18.42 8.62 1.70
CA LEU A 215 -17.52 7.47 1.75
C LEU A 215 -16.34 7.65 0.78
N LEU A 216 -16.58 8.08 -0.45
CA LEU A 216 -15.54 8.40 -1.43
C LEU A 216 -14.60 9.50 -0.96
N LEU A 217 -15.12 10.53 -0.28
CA LEU A 217 -14.29 11.57 0.32
C LEU A 217 -13.37 10.97 1.41
N ALA A 218 -13.94 10.20 2.33
CA ALA A 218 -13.16 9.57 3.40
C ALA A 218 -12.05 8.66 2.86
N PHE A 219 -12.40 7.75 1.95
CA PHE A 219 -11.45 6.81 1.35
C PHE A 219 -10.50 7.48 0.36
N GLY A 220 -10.94 8.55 -0.31
CA GLY A 220 -10.12 9.36 -1.21
C GLY A 220 -8.96 10.05 -0.49
N ILE A 221 -9.19 10.59 0.71
CA ILE A 221 -8.11 11.12 1.56
C ILE A 221 -7.11 10.00 1.89
N LYS A 222 -7.61 8.82 2.28
CA LYS A 222 -6.80 7.66 2.65
C LYS A 222 -5.97 7.12 1.48
N ALA A 223 -6.57 7.07 0.29
CA ALA A 223 -5.94 6.63 -0.95
C ALA A 223 -5.04 7.71 -1.57
N ALA A 224 -5.00 8.92 -1.01
CA ALA A 224 -4.25 10.07 -1.51
C ALA A 224 -4.63 10.42 -2.98
N VAL A 225 -5.93 10.51 -3.27
CA VAL A 225 -6.44 10.95 -4.57
C VAL A 225 -6.33 12.47 -4.70
N PHE A 226 -6.25 13.02 -5.91
CA PHE A 226 -6.31 14.47 -6.10
C PHE A 226 -7.70 15.02 -5.71
N PRO A 227 -7.82 16.16 -5.00
CA PRO A 227 -6.77 17.06 -4.50
C PRO A 227 -6.28 16.76 -3.06
N LEU A 228 -6.63 15.59 -2.52
CA LEU A 228 -6.49 15.18 -1.12
C LEU A 228 -5.15 14.47 -0.83
N SER A 229 -4.16 14.61 -1.72
CA SER A 229 -2.92 13.81 -1.73
C SER A 229 -1.70 14.49 -1.09
N ALA A 230 -1.80 15.77 -0.75
CA ALA A 230 -0.68 16.61 -0.34
C ALA A 230 0.09 16.11 0.90
N TRP A 231 -0.56 15.33 1.77
CA TRP A 231 0.04 14.80 2.99
C TRP A 231 1.09 13.70 2.73
N LEU A 232 0.98 12.98 1.62
CA LEU A 232 1.77 11.77 1.37
C LEU A 232 3.24 12.08 1.01
N PRO A 233 3.55 13.01 0.08
CA PRO A 233 4.94 13.30 -0.31
C PRO A 233 5.79 13.91 0.80
N ASP A 234 5.16 14.55 1.79
CA ASP A 234 5.86 15.16 2.91
C ASP A 234 6.01 14.22 4.12
N SER A 235 5.19 13.18 4.24
CA SER A 235 5.23 12.26 5.38
C SER A 235 6.00 10.96 5.12
N TYR A 236 5.82 10.32 3.97
CA TYR A 236 6.42 9.01 3.72
C TYR A 236 7.96 9.06 3.66
N PRO A 237 8.59 10.01 2.95
CA PRO A 237 10.05 10.04 2.81
C PRO A 237 10.82 10.26 4.11
N THR A 238 10.19 10.82 5.14
CA THR A 238 10.87 11.16 6.40
C THR A 238 11.02 9.97 7.35
N ALA A 239 10.23 8.90 7.16
CA ALA A 239 10.29 7.73 8.00
C ALA A 239 11.51 6.83 7.66
N PRO A 240 11.90 5.91 8.58
CA PRO A 240 12.91 4.91 8.26
C PRO A 240 12.51 4.07 7.04
N ALA A 241 13.49 3.70 6.21
CA ALA A 241 13.25 2.99 4.95
C ALA A 241 12.29 1.78 5.03
N PRO A 242 12.35 0.89 6.05
CA PRO A 242 11.40 -0.23 6.16
C PRO A 242 9.97 0.26 6.42
N VAL A 243 9.81 1.30 7.24
CA VAL A 243 8.49 1.89 7.54
C VAL A 243 7.92 2.51 6.28
N THR A 244 8.71 3.32 5.57
CA THR A 244 8.29 3.92 4.30
C THR A 244 7.93 2.87 3.25
N ALA A 245 8.66 1.76 3.15
CA ALA A 245 8.39 0.72 2.17
C ALA A 245 7.04 0.02 2.39
N VAL A 246 6.66 -0.23 3.65
CA VAL A 246 5.32 -0.77 3.99
C VAL A 246 4.23 0.27 3.78
N PHE A 247 4.50 1.54 4.12
CA PHE A 247 3.53 2.61 3.93
C PHE A 247 3.23 2.84 2.46
N ALA A 248 4.29 2.94 1.65
CA ALA A 248 4.22 2.99 0.20
C ALA A 248 3.49 1.78 -0.39
N GLY A 249 3.74 0.59 0.15
CA GLY A 249 3.11 -0.64 -0.29
C GLY A 249 1.62 -0.70 0.02
N LEU A 250 1.20 -0.39 1.26
CA LEU A 250 -0.07 -0.87 1.79
C LEU A 250 -1.09 0.21 2.17
N LEU A 251 -0.67 1.29 2.83
CA LEU A 251 -1.60 2.19 3.52
C LEU A 251 -2.61 2.83 2.55
N THR A 252 -2.14 3.33 1.41
CA THR A 252 -3.02 3.88 0.36
C THR A 252 -3.83 2.79 -0.34
N LYS A 253 -3.33 1.56 -0.42
CA LYS A 253 -4.02 0.43 -1.06
C LYS A 253 -5.16 -0.11 -0.23
N VAL A 254 -5.13 0.06 1.08
CA VAL A 254 -6.29 -0.18 1.94
C VAL A 254 -7.43 0.80 1.58
N GLY A 255 -7.10 2.06 1.31
CA GLY A 255 -8.07 3.05 0.80
C GLY A 255 -8.63 2.67 -0.58
N VAL A 256 -7.76 2.26 -1.52
CA VAL A 256 -8.20 1.78 -2.85
C VAL A 256 -9.07 0.54 -2.75
N TYR A 257 -8.72 -0.42 -1.89
CA TYR A 257 -9.55 -1.60 -1.62
C TYR A 257 -10.94 -1.21 -1.12
N ALA A 258 -11.03 -0.27 -0.17
CA ALA A 258 -12.31 0.21 0.32
C ALA A 258 -13.14 0.87 -0.79
N ILE A 259 -12.51 1.67 -1.66
CA ILE A 259 -13.17 2.26 -2.83
C ILE A 259 -13.67 1.17 -3.79
N ILE A 260 -12.83 0.20 -4.17
CA ILE A 260 -13.24 -0.93 -5.02
C ILE A 260 -14.46 -1.61 -4.39
N ARG A 261 -14.36 -1.99 -3.10
CA ARG A 261 -15.42 -2.70 -2.39
C ARG A 261 -16.73 -1.93 -2.35
N THR A 262 -16.71 -0.65 -1.98
CA THR A 262 -17.96 0.12 -1.83
C THR A 262 -18.56 0.53 -3.17
N GLU A 263 -17.74 0.89 -4.14
CA GLU A 263 -18.25 1.30 -5.46
C GLU A 263 -18.83 0.12 -6.24
N THR A 264 -18.31 -1.10 -6.07
CA THR A 264 -18.89 -2.28 -6.73
C THR A 264 -20.05 -2.87 -5.94
N LEU A 265 -19.92 -3.02 -4.61
CA LEU A 265 -20.91 -3.71 -3.79
C LEU A 265 -22.08 -2.82 -3.36
N LEU A 266 -21.81 -1.57 -2.97
CA LEU A 266 -22.83 -0.68 -2.39
C LEU A 266 -23.40 0.30 -3.40
N PHE A 267 -22.61 0.72 -4.39
CA PHE A 267 -23.00 1.76 -5.36
C PHE A 267 -22.73 1.36 -6.83
N PRO A 268 -23.16 0.17 -7.28
CA PRO A 268 -22.88 -0.29 -8.65
C PRO A 268 -23.45 0.68 -9.69
N GLY A 269 -22.62 1.10 -10.65
CA GLY A 269 -23.03 2.03 -11.72
C GLY A 269 -23.48 3.41 -11.20
N GLY A 270 -23.04 3.81 -10.01
CA GLY A 270 -23.46 5.05 -9.36
C GLY A 270 -23.14 6.31 -10.16
N ARG A 271 -23.90 7.39 -9.91
CA ARG A 271 -23.76 8.70 -10.58
C ARG A 271 -22.41 9.39 -10.35
N ALA A 272 -21.56 8.85 -9.46
CA ALA A 272 -20.22 9.33 -9.21
C ALA A 272 -19.15 8.73 -10.15
N ALA A 273 -19.49 7.81 -11.05
CA ALA A 273 -18.53 7.18 -11.98
C ALA A 273 -17.74 8.22 -12.80
N ASP A 274 -18.41 9.20 -13.41
CA ASP A 274 -17.75 10.28 -14.15
C ASP A 274 -16.82 11.11 -13.26
N LEU A 275 -17.25 11.39 -12.02
CA LEU A 275 -16.42 12.09 -11.04
C LEU A 275 -15.17 11.29 -10.71
N LEU A 276 -15.31 9.97 -10.51
CA LEU A 276 -14.18 9.07 -10.27
C LEU A 276 -13.21 9.03 -11.44
N LEU A 277 -13.70 9.01 -12.70
CA LEU A 277 -12.87 9.08 -13.89
C LEU A 277 -12.10 10.42 -13.97
N VAL A 278 -12.77 11.55 -13.70
CA VAL A 278 -12.11 12.86 -13.66
C VAL A 278 -11.04 12.92 -12.56
N VAL A 279 -11.36 12.44 -11.35
CA VAL A 279 -10.42 12.37 -10.23
C VAL A 279 -9.26 11.44 -10.55
N ALA A 280 -9.50 10.29 -11.19
CA ALA A 280 -8.48 9.35 -11.64
C ALA A 280 -7.50 10.02 -12.63
N LEU A 281 -8.01 10.75 -13.62
CA LEU A 281 -7.19 11.50 -14.58
C LEU A 281 -6.31 12.54 -13.89
N LEU A 282 -6.91 13.37 -13.05
CA LEU A 282 -6.19 14.42 -12.32
C LEU A 282 -5.15 13.83 -11.37
N THR A 283 -5.49 12.73 -10.70
CA THR A 283 -4.57 12.02 -9.80
C THR A 283 -3.35 11.48 -10.57
N MET A 284 -3.55 10.86 -11.74
CA MET A 284 -2.47 10.40 -12.61
C MET A 284 -1.54 11.54 -13.02
N VAL A 285 -2.10 12.60 -13.61
CA VAL A 285 -1.35 13.70 -14.22
C VAL A 285 -0.65 14.57 -13.16
N VAL A 286 -1.38 15.02 -12.13
CA VAL A 286 -0.80 15.86 -11.09
C VAL A 286 0.25 15.10 -10.29
N GLY A 287 -0.02 13.82 -9.97
CA GLY A 287 0.95 12.96 -9.30
C GLY A 287 2.26 12.87 -10.07
N ILE A 288 2.21 12.59 -11.39
CA ILE A 288 3.45 12.38 -12.15
C ILE A 288 4.20 13.68 -12.44
N LEU A 289 3.49 14.79 -12.65
CA LEU A 289 4.12 16.11 -12.78
C LEU A 289 4.85 16.49 -11.48
N GLY A 290 4.25 16.17 -10.32
CA GLY A 290 4.89 16.32 -9.03
C GLY A 290 6.18 15.50 -8.90
N ALA A 291 6.19 14.25 -9.38
CA ALA A 291 7.37 13.38 -9.38
C ALA A 291 8.48 13.95 -10.27
N VAL A 292 8.12 14.44 -11.46
CA VAL A 292 9.04 15.13 -12.37
C VAL A 292 9.64 16.37 -11.73
N ALA A 293 8.96 17.06 -10.82
CA ALA A 293 9.53 18.21 -10.13
C ALA A 293 10.48 17.85 -8.97
N GLN A 294 10.57 16.58 -8.53
CA GLN A 294 11.38 16.22 -7.36
C GLN A 294 12.85 15.95 -7.67
N SER A 295 13.72 16.43 -6.78
CA SER A 295 15.17 16.15 -6.78
C SER A 295 15.58 15.02 -5.83
N ASP A 296 14.68 14.58 -4.95
CA ASP A 296 14.91 13.50 -3.99
C ASP A 296 14.23 12.19 -4.44
N ILE A 297 14.91 11.05 -4.31
CA ILE A 297 14.41 9.75 -4.78
C ILE A 297 13.16 9.33 -4.02
N LYS A 298 13.12 9.43 -2.69
CA LYS A 298 11.97 8.99 -1.88
C LYS A 298 10.75 9.88 -2.14
N ARG A 299 10.93 11.20 -2.20
CA ARG A 299 9.86 12.16 -2.57
C ARG A 299 9.35 11.92 -3.98
N LEU A 300 10.24 11.67 -4.94
CA LEU A 300 9.87 11.31 -6.31
C LEU A 300 8.99 10.06 -6.32
N LEU A 301 9.42 8.99 -5.64
CA LEU A 301 8.64 7.76 -5.52
C LEU A 301 7.28 8.00 -4.87
N SER A 302 7.18 8.85 -3.85
CA SER A 302 5.91 9.24 -3.23
C SER A 302 4.92 9.90 -4.20
N PHE A 303 5.41 10.74 -5.12
CA PHE A 303 4.55 11.30 -6.16
C PHE A 303 4.16 10.27 -7.23
N THR A 304 5.04 9.31 -7.56
CA THR A 304 4.66 8.19 -8.43
C THR A 304 3.60 7.30 -7.78
N LEU A 305 3.63 7.13 -6.45
CA LEU A 305 2.58 6.42 -5.72
C LEU A 305 1.22 7.06 -5.99
N ILE A 306 1.12 8.38 -5.79
CA ILE A 306 -0.12 9.16 -6.02
C ILE A 306 -0.58 8.96 -7.46
N SER A 307 0.31 9.19 -8.43
CA SER A 307 0.00 9.04 -9.85
C SER A 307 -0.59 7.66 -10.17
N HIS A 308 -0.02 6.62 -9.59
CA HIS A 308 -0.43 5.24 -9.84
C HIS A 308 -1.72 4.82 -9.15
N ILE A 309 -2.16 5.51 -8.10
CA ILE A 309 -3.53 5.38 -7.56
C ILE A 309 -4.56 5.78 -8.63
N GLY A 310 -4.24 6.80 -9.44
CA GLY A 310 -5.11 7.23 -10.54
C GLY A 310 -5.37 6.13 -11.58
N TYR A 311 -4.39 5.28 -11.90
CA TYR A 311 -4.62 4.11 -12.77
C TYR A 311 -5.58 3.09 -12.15
N MET A 312 -5.50 2.88 -10.82
CA MET A 312 -6.40 1.96 -10.14
C MET A 312 -7.84 2.49 -10.17
N LEU A 313 -8.00 3.79 -9.89
CA LEU A 313 -9.30 4.46 -9.94
C LEU A 313 -9.87 4.54 -11.36
N PHE A 314 -9.02 4.58 -12.39
CA PHE A 314 -9.47 4.50 -13.78
C PHE A 314 -10.25 3.20 -14.00
N GLY A 315 -9.69 2.04 -13.61
CA GLY A 315 -10.38 0.76 -13.78
C GLY A 315 -11.66 0.64 -12.93
N VAL A 316 -11.67 1.23 -11.72
CA VAL A 316 -12.89 1.29 -10.89
C VAL A 316 -13.97 2.17 -11.53
N GLY A 317 -13.61 3.35 -12.00
CA GLY A 317 -14.54 4.31 -12.60
C GLY A 317 -15.19 3.82 -13.90
N LEU A 318 -14.53 2.90 -14.61
CA LEU A 318 -15.12 2.24 -15.79
C LEU A 318 -16.22 1.23 -15.44
N ALA A 319 -16.28 0.76 -14.20
CA ALA A 319 -17.29 -0.18 -13.71
C ALA A 319 -17.54 -1.41 -14.62
N SER A 320 -16.47 -1.91 -15.26
CA SER A 320 -16.52 -3.06 -16.17
C SER A 320 -15.58 -4.18 -15.71
N THR A 321 -15.87 -5.43 -16.10
CA THR A 321 -15.04 -6.59 -15.73
C THR A 321 -13.58 -6.39 -16.15
N ILE A 322 -13.33 -5.94 -17.38
CA ILE A 322 -11.97 -5.71 -17.90
C ILE A 322 -11.28 -4.60 -17.08
N GLY A 323 -11.98 -3.49 -16.81
CA GLY A 323 -11.44 -2.37 -16.04
C GLY A 323 -11.09 -2.75 -14.62
N LEU A 324 -12.00 -3.42 -13.90
CA LEU A 324 -11.80 -3.87 -12.53
C LEU A 324 -10.73 -4.97 -12.45
N SER A 325 -10.73 -5.95 -13.36
CA SER A 325 -9.69 -6.97 -13.40
C SER A 325 -8.30 -6.35 -13.57
N ALA A 326 -8.17 -5.39 -14.49
CA ALA A 326 -6.91 -4.69 -14.71
C ALA A 326 -6.51 -3.83 -13.49
N ALA A 327 -7.45 -3.19 -12.81
CA ALA A 327 -7.19 -2.45 -11.58
C ALA A 327 -6.72 -3.38 -10.44
N ILE A 328 -7.39 -4.52 -10.23
CA ILE A 328 -7.02 -5.52 -9.21
C ILE A 328 -5.61 -6.06 -9.48
N PHE A 329 -5.33 -6.47 -10.73
CA PHE A 329 -3.98 -6.88 -11.14
C PHE A 329 -2.95 -5.77 -10.87
N TYR A 330 -3.28 -4.53 -11.22
CA TYR A 330 -2.39 -3.39 -11.04
C TYR A 330 -2.14 -3.05 -9.57
N VAL A 331 -3.12 -3.27 -8.68
CA VAL A 331 -2.93 -3.15 -7.22
C VAL A 331 -1.87 -4.14 -6.74
N VAL A 332 -1.97 -5.43 -7.11
CA VAL A 332 -0.99 -6.46 -6.72
C VAL A 332 0.42 -6.11 -7.21
N HIS A 333 0.52 -5.71 -8.49
CA HIS A 333 1.76 -5.22 -9.07
C HIS A 333 2.31 -4.03 -8.28
N HIS A 334 1.50 -3.01 -8.04
CA HIS A 334 1.97 -1.75 -7.47
C HIS A 334 2.36 -1.89 -6.00
N ILE A 335 1.69 -2.74 -5.21
CA ILE A 335 2.12 -3.08 -3.83
C ILE A 335 3.55 -3.61 -3.88
N THR A 336 3.79 -4.63 -4.71
CA THR A 336 5.08 -5.31 -4.81
C THR A 336 6.19 -4.37 -5.28
N ILE A 337 5.96 -3.63 -6.38
CA ILE A 337 6.99 -2.79 -7.00
C ILE A 337 7.33 -1.57 -6.16
N GLN A 338 6.35 -0.93 -5.54
CA GLN A 338 6.62 0.24 -4.71
C GLN A 338 7.37 -0.14 -3.43
N THR A 339 6.95 -1.21 -2.75
CA THR A 339 7.72 -1.70 -1.60
C THR A 339 9.16 -2.01 -2.01
N THR A 340 9.38 -2.65 -3.17
CA THR A 340 10.72 -2.93 -3.68
C THR A 340 11.53 -1.67 -3.94
N LEU A 341 10.94 -0.66 -4.59
CA LEU A 341 11.61 0.60 -4.92
C LEU A 341 11.99 1.40 -3.67
N PHE A 342 11.16 1.40 -2.63
CA PHE A 342 11.49 2.07 -1.37
C PHE A 342 12.56 1.30 -0.58
N LEU A 343 12.59 -0.03 -0.61
CA LEU A 343 13.72 -0.80 -0.07
C LEU A 343 15.02 -0.52 -0.85
N ALA A 344 14.94 -0.47 -2.19
CA ALA A 344 16.09 -0.11 -3.03
C ALA A 344 16.57 1.32 -2.76
N ALA A 345 15.65 2.27 -2.54
CA ALA A 345 15.99 3.64 -2.14
C ALA A 345 16.68 3.68 -0.77
N GLY A 346 16.26 2.83 0.18
CA GLY A 346 16.97 2.67 1.46
C GLY A 346 18.39 2.10 1.30
N LEU A 347 18.59 1.17 0.37
CA LEU A 347 19.94 0.68 0.03
C LEU A 347 20.79 1.76 -0.68
N VAL A 348 20.18 2.61 -1.51
CA VAL A 348 20.82 3.77 -2.13
C VAL A 348 21.26 4.78 -1.08
N GLU A 349 20.38 5.14 -0.14
CA GLU A 349 20.69 6.03 0.98
C GLU A 349 21.86 5.50 1.79
N ARG A 350 21.82 4.21 2.15
CA ARG A 350 22.90 3.59 2.92
C ARG A 350 24.24 3.54 2.19
N ARG A 351 24.22 3.33 0.86
CA ARG A 351 25.45 3.21 0.07
C ARG A 351 26.01 4.55 -0.39
N GLY A 352 25.13 5.50 -0.68
CA GLY A 352 25.45 6.82 -1.23
C GLY A 352 25.41 7.96 -0.21
N GLY A 353 24.97 7.71 1.02
CA GLY A 353 24.88 8.71 2.09
C GLY A 353 23.71 9.69 1.97
N SER A 354 22.91 9.62 0.90
CA SER A 354 21.81 10.55 0.65
C SER A 354 20.77 9.93 -0.30
N THR A 355 19.56 10.48 -0.31
CA THR A 355 18.54 10.23 -1.34
C THR A 355 18.38 11.39 -2.32
N ALA A 356 19.11 12.50 -2.12
CA ALA A 356 19.14 13.64 -3.03
C ALA A 356 19.94 13.29 -4.29
N MET A 357 19.31 13.38 -5.46
CA MET A 357 19.89 12.92 -6.73
C MET A 357 21.13 13.71 -7.17
N ASP A 358 21.29 14.95 -6.70
CA ASP A 358 22.43 15.82 -6.97
C ASP A 358 23.68 15.46 -6.13
N ARG A 359 23.50 14.84 -4.97
CA ARG A 359 24.57 14.31 -4.10
C ARG A 359 24.96 12.87 -4.41
N LEU A 360 24.34 12.26 -5.43
CA LEU A 360 24.56 10.88 -5.84
C LEU A 360 25.29 10.79 -7.20
N GLY A 361 25.84 9.61 -7.49
CA GLY A 361 26.53 9.32 -8.75
C GLY A 361 27.26 7.98 -8.72
N GLY A 362 27.42 7.34 -9.88
CA GLY A 362 28.30 6.18 -10.07
C GLY A 362 27.86 4.87 -9.42
N LEU A 363 26.66 4.80 -8.84
CA LEU A 363 26.20 3.62 -8.10
C LEU A 363 26.15 2.34 -8.96
N ALA A 364 25.94 2.41 -10.27
CA ALA A 364 25.95 1.23 -11.13
C ALA A 364 27.34 0.57 -11.20
N ARG A 365 28.43 1.35 -11.09
CA ARG A 365 29.80 0.84 -11.07
C ARG A 365 30.22 0.46 -9.65
N LEU A 366 29.84 1.26 -8.65
CA LEU A 366 30.20 1.05 -7.25
C LEU A 366 29.45 -0.13 -6.60
N SER A 367 28.21 -0.36 -7.01
CA SER A 367 27.36 -1.44 -6.50
C SER A 367 26.43 -1.96 -7.62
N PRO A 368 26.95 -2.80 -8.54
CA PRO A 368 26.18 -3.30 -9.68
C PRO A 368 24.88 -4.01 -9.28
N LEU A 369 24.92 -4.76 -8.17
CA LEU A 369 23.73 -5.43 -7.63
C LEU A 369 22.65 -4.42 -7.22
N LEU A 370 23.01 -3.32 -6.55
CA LEU A 370 22.06 -2.25 -6.23
C LEU A 370 21.50 -1.61 -7.50
N GLY A 371 22.33 -1.44 -8.52
CA GLY A 371 21.90 -1.04 -9.85
C GLY A 371 20.76 -1.91 -10.37
N VAL A 372 20.92 -3.23 -10.36
CA VAL A 372 19.87 -4.18 -10.79
C VAL A 372 18.63 -4.10 -9.90
N LEU A 373 18.82 -4.05 -8.58
CA LEU A 373 17.74 -4.00 -7.59
C LEU A 373 16.86 -2.74 -7.71
N PHE A 374 17.41 -1.63 -8.20
CA PHE A 374 16.64 -0.44 -8.50
C PHE A 374 16.09 -0.44 -9.94
N PHE A 375 16.92 -0.77 -10.93
CA PHE A 375 16.60 -0.66 -12.35
C PHE A 375 15.41 -1.53 -12.75
N VAL A 376 15.39 -2.81 -12.33
CA VAL A 376 14.34 -3.75 -12.73
C VAL A 376 12.96 -3.31 -12.21
N PRO A 377 12.77 -3.00 -10.91
CA PRO A 377 11.51 -2.42 -10.43
C PRO A 377 11.17 -1.06 -11.06
N ALA A 378 12.16 -0.22 -11.35
CA ALA A 378 11.91 1.09 -11.96
C ALA A 378 11.34 0.96 -13.38
N LEU A 379 11.89 0.05 -14.20
CA LEU A 379 11.33 -0.26 -15.51
C LEU A 379 9.96 -0.94 -15.41
N ASN A 380 9.76 -1.79 -14.40
CA ASN A 380 8.47 -2.43 -14.14
C ASN A 380 7.41 -1.38 -13.78
N LEU A 381 7.74 -0.40 -12.94
CA LEU A 381 6.87 0.74 -12.61
C LEU A 381 6.54 1.60 -13.85
N ALA A 382 7.55 1.88 -14.67
CA ALA A 382 7.35 2.60 -15.94
C ALA A 382 6.42 1.84 -16.91
N GLY A 383 6.30 0.51 -16.76
CA GLY A 383 5.43 -0.33 -17.57
C GLY A 383 6.05 -0.68 -18.93
N ILE A 384 7.36 -0.97 -18.95
CA ILE A 384 8.04 -1.45 -20.17
C ILE A 384 7.83 -2.97 -20.32
N PRO A 385 7.52 -3.48 -21.54
CA PRO A 385 7.57 -4.93 -21.80
C PRO A 385 8.95 -5.53 -21.48
N PRO A 386 9.03 -6.74 -20.90
CA PRO A 386 7.93 -7.68 -20.66
C PRO A 386 7.23 -7.52 -19.30
N PHE A 387 7.52 -6.50 -18.49
CA PHE A 387 7.18 -6.51 -17.07
C PHE A 387 5.69 -6.36 -16.73
N SER A 388 5.29 -6.84 -15.53
CA SER A 388 3.90 -6.80 -15.03
C SER A 388 3.22 -5.42 -15.10
N GLY A 389 3.93 -4.31 -14.90
CA GLY A 389 3.34 -2.97 -14.99
C GLY A 389 2.85 -2.62 -16.39
N PHE A 390 3.46 -3.21 -17.44
CA PHE A 390 2.95 -3.11 -18.81
C PHE A 390 1.59 -3.79 -18.94
N LEU A 391 1.47 -5.03 -18.43
CA LEU A 391 0.26 -5.85 -18.56
C LEU A 391 -0.94 -5.19 -17.88
N GLY A 392 -0.76 -4.67 -16.66
CA GLY A 392 -1.84 -3.96 -15.96
C GLY A 392 -2.26 -2.66 -16.65
N LYS A 393 -1.30 -1.85 -17.12
CA LYS A 393 -1.61 -0.61 -17.86
C LYS A 393 -2.30 -0.89 -19.20
N VAL A 394 -1.87 -1.90 -19.93
CA VAL A 394 -2.52 -2.30 -21.19
C VAL A 394 -3.95 -2.77 -20.94
N GLY A 395 -4.19 -3.57 -19.91
CA GLY A 395 -5.55 -3.97 -19.52
C GLY A 395 -6.46 -2.78 -19.25
N LEU A 396 -5.97 -1.77 -18.52
CA LEU A 396 -6.70 -0.52 -18.26
C LEU A 396 -6.96 0.28 -19.53
N ILE A 397 -5.97 0.37 -20.43
CA ILE A 397 -6.12 1.05 -21.71
C ILE A 397 -7.14 0.32 -22.59
N GLN A 398 -7.10 -1.01 -22.66
CA GLN A 398 -8.07 -1.82 -23.39
C GLN A 398 -9.48 -1.63 -22.84
N ALA A 399 -9.64 -1.57 -21.52
CA ALA A 399 -10.93 -1.28 -20.89
C ALA A 399 -11.44 0.12 -21.30
N GLY A 400 -10.58 1.14 -21.27
CA GLY A 400 -10.96 2.50 -21.68
C GLY A 400 -11.31 2.62 -23.17
N VAL A 401 -10.60 1.91 -24.04
CA VAL A 401 -10.91 1.85 -25.47
C VAL A 401 -12.23 1.12 -25.72
N ALA A 402 -12.51 0.05 -24.97
CA ALA A 402 -13.74 -0.72 -25.08
C ALA A 402 -14.98 0.06 -24.60
N ASP A 403 -14.84 0.89 -23.56
CA ASP A 403 -15.88 1.83 -23.13
C ASP A 403 -16.22 2.85 -24.24
N GLY A 404 -15.17 3.41 -24.86
CA GLY A 404 -15.31 4.29 -26.04
C GLY A 404 -15.82 5.71 -25.74
N GLY A 405 -16.14 6.04 -24.48
CA GLY A 405 -16.58 7.37 -24.06
C GLY A 405 -15.47 8.42 -24.15
N PRO A 406 -15.83 9.72 -24.25
CA PRO A 406 -14.84 10.80 -24.36
C PRO A 406 -13.95 10.90 -23.12
N LEU A 407 -14.51 10.67 -21.92
CA LEU A 407 -13.75 10.62 -20.68
C LEU A 407 -12.80 9.43 -20.66
N ALA A 408 -13.25 8.24 -21.04
CA ALA A 408 -12.38 7.06 -21.11
C ALA A 408 -11.20 7.28 -22.06
N TRP A 409 -11.42 7.88 -23.24
CA TRP A 409 -10.34 8.27 -24.15
C TRP A 409 -9.39 9.32 -23.56
N ALA A 410 -9.90 10.29 -22.80
CA ALA A 410 -9.05 11.23 -22.07
C ALA A 410 -8.17 10.52 -21.04
N LEU A 411 -8.69 9.50 -20.34
CA LEU A 411 -7.89 8.66 -19.44
C LEU A 411 -6.91 7.74 -20.15
N VAL A 412 -7.23 7.22 -21.34
CA VAL A 412 -6.27 6.49 -22.17
C VAL A 412 -5.10 7.40 -22.54
N ALA A 413 -5.37 8.60 -23.06
CA ALA A 413 -4.33 9.56 -23.41
C ALA A 413 -3.53 10.03 -22.19
N GLY A 414 -4.22 10.38 -21.10
CA GLY A 414 -3.60 10.79 -19.83
C GLY A 414 -2.77 9.66 -19.20
N GLY A 415 -3.23 8.42 -19.28
CA GLY A 415 -2.52 7.23 -18.83
C GLY A 415 -1.27 6.96 -19.67
N LEU A 416 -1.32 7.11 -20.99
CA LEU A 416 -0.13 6.97 -21.85
C LEU A 416 0.92 8.06 -21.54
N LEU A 417 0.47 9.32 -21.43
CA LEU A 417 1.33 10.45 -21.05
C LEU A 417 1.97 10.22 -19.67
N THR A 418 1.17 9.76 -18.71
CA THR A 418 1.64 9.46 -17.35
C THR A 418 2.69 8.35 -17.36
N SER A 419 2.50 7.32 -18.19
CA SER A 419 3.47 6.22 -18.33
C SER A 419 4.80 6.73 -18.90
N LEU A 420 4.75 7.59 -19.92
CA LEU A 420 5.94 8.21 -20.51
C LEU A 420 6.68 9.08 -19.48
N LEU A 421 5.96 9.90 -18.72
CA LEU A 421 6.56 10.75 -17.68
C LEU A 421 7.11 9.93 -16.50
N THR A 422 6.51 8.77 -16.19
CA THR A 422 7.04 7.80 -15.21
C THR A 422 8.37 7.22 -15.68
N LEU A 423 8.47 6.86 -16.96
CA LEU A 423 9.72 6.44 -17.56
C LEU A 423 10.77 7.55 -17.51
N TYR A 424 10.39 8.79 -17.83
CA TYR A 424 11.30 9.93 -17.73
C TYR A 424 11.80 10.15 -16.30
N ALA A 425 10.92 10.15 -15.30
CA ALA A 425 11.28 10.35 -13.89
C ALA A 425 12.25 9.26 -13.39
N THR A 426 11.96 8.00 -13.70
CA THR A 426 12.83 6.86 -13.33
C THR A 426 14.16 6.87 -14.08
N ALA A 427 14.16 7.21 -15.37
CA ALA A 427 15.37 7.37 -16.18
C ALA A 427 16.24 8.53 -15.67
N ARG A 428 15.63 9.61 -15.16
CA ARG A 428 16.37 10.69 -14.51
C ARG A 428 17.08 10.21 -13.25
N VAL A 429 16.42 9.46 -12.37
CA VAL A 429 17.07 8.86 -11.18
C VAL A 429 18.24 7.98 -11.62
N TRP A 430 18.02 7.13 -12.64
CA TRP A 430 19.07 6.27 -13.18
C TRP A 430 20.29 7.06 -13.69
N ASN A 431 20.07 8.10 -14.49
CA ASN A 431 21.14 8.92 -15.02
C ASN A 431 21.93 9.61 -13.90
N LEU A 432 21.21 10.30 -12.99
CA LEU A 432 21.82 11.11 -11.93
C LEU A 432 22.54 10.26 -10.88
N ALA A 433 21.87 9.24 -10.33
CA ALA A 433 22.40 8.48 -9.20
C ALA A 433 23.29 7.30 -9.61
N PHE A 434 23.04 6.67 -10.77
CA PHE A 434 23.71 5.42 -11.15
C PHE A 434 24.75 5.57 -12.25
N TRP A 435 24.50 6.39 -13.28
CA TRP A 435 25.37 6.46 -14.47
C TRP A 435 26.47 7.53 -14.38
N ARG A 436 26.19 8.67 -13.74
CA ARG A 436 27.18 9.76 -13.59
C ARG A 436 28.45 9.32 -12.86
N ALA A 437 29.49 10.15 -12.91
CA ALA A 437 30.65 9.97 -12.05
C ALA A 437 30.21 10.06 -10.57
N PRO A 438 30.85 9.32 -9.65
CA PRO A 438 30.60 9.46 -8.21
C PRO A 438 30.73 10.91 -7.76
N HIS A 439 29.78 11.36 -6.93
CA HIS A 439 29.86 12.68 -6.32
C HIS A 439 31.04 12.71 -5.31
N PRO A 440 31.82 13.80 -5.21
CA PRO A 440 32.96 13.88 -4.30
C PRO A 440 32.60 13.64 -2.83
N ASP A 441 31.42 14.09 -2.40
CA ASP A 441 30.94 13.98 -1.02
C ASP A 441 30.30 12.61 -0.70
N MET A 442 30.29 11.68 -1.65
CA MET A 442 29.75 10.35 -1.43
C MET A 442 30.70 9.52 -0.54
N PRO A 443 30.19 8.77 0.46
CA PRO A 443 31.06 7.97 1.34
C PRO A 443 31.97 7.02 0.57
N GLY A 444 33.27 7.11 0.86
CA GLY A 444 34.30 6.24 0.33
C GLY A 444 34.15 4.79 0.84
N PRO A 445 34.74 3.80 0.14
CA PRO A 445 34.63 2.38 0.53
C PRO A 445 35.20 2.04 1.91
N GLN A 446 36.05 2.92 2.48
CA GLN A 446 36.71 2.76 3.77
C GLN A 446 36.24 3.79 4.80
N ASP A 447 35.32 4.68 4.45
CA ASP A 447 34.85 5.72 5.36
C ASP A 447 33.90 5.08 6.38
N THR A 448 34.37 4.99 7.62
CA THR A 448 33.51 4.91 8.79
C THR A 448 33.06 6.32 9.11
N VAL A 449 31.82 6.66 8.74
CA VAL A 449 31.21 7.91 9.19
C VAL A 449 31.16 7.87 10.72
N HIS A 450 32.06 8.60 11.36
CA HIS A 450 32.02 8.85 12.79
C HIS A 450 31.32 10.18 13.00
N THR A 451 30.17 10.16 13.67
CA THR A 451 29.51 11.39 14.13
C THR A 451 30.40 12.05 15.19
N SER A 452 31.25 13.01 14.80
CA SER A 452 31.74 14.00 15.75
C SER A 452 30.57 14.94 16.04
N ARG A 453 29.96 14.81 17.21
CA ARG A 453 29.14 15.88 17.80
C ARG A 453 30.05 17.10 17.96
N SER A 454 30.06 17.99 16.99
CA SER A 454 30.56 19.34 17.19
C SER A 454 29.54 20.06 18.06
N GLU A 455 29.89 20.33 19.31
CA GLU A 455 29.21 21.34 20.13
C GLU A 455 29.46 22.71 19.50
N GLY A 456 28.71 23.04 18.44
CA GLY A 456 28.83 24.29 17.71
C GLY A 456 27.60 24.54 16.85
N ALA A 457 26.93 25.65 17.13
CA ALA A 457 25.78 26.28 16.46
C ALA A 457 25.18 25.53 15.25
N ILE A 458 23.95 25.03 15.42
CA ILE A 458 23.11 24.47 14.36
C ILE A 458 22.67 25.61 13.44
N GLU A 459 23.11 25.60 12.18
CA GLU A 459 22.46 26.35 11.11
C GLU A 459 21.10 25.70 10.75
N PRO A 460 20.02 26.46 10.51
CA PRO A 460 18.66 25.90 10.45
C PRO A 460 18.33 25.00 9.25
N ASP A 461 19.21 24.88 8.25
CA ASP A 461 18.91 24.28 6.94
C ASP A 461 19.68 22.98 6.62
N GLN A 462 20.42 22.39 7.57
CA GLN A 462 21.14 21.14 7.33
C GLN A 462 20.34 19.92 7.82
N GLU A 463 19.99 19.02 6.90
CA GLU A 463 19.41 17.72 7.22
C GLU A 463 20.37 16.93 8.14
N PRO A 464 19.88 16.29 9.22
CA PRO A 464 20.73 15.46 10.07
C PRO A 464 21.31 14.30 9.25
N GLU A 465 22.62 14.31 9.05
CA GLU A 465 23.36 13.24 8.38
C GLU A 465 23.26 11.96 9.21
N SER A 466 22.74 10.89 8.61
CA SER A 466 22.67 9.56 9.22
C SER A 466 24.02 8.87 9.10
N SER A 467 24.44 8.20 10.17
CA SER A 467 25.75 7.54 10.26
C SER A 467 25.74 6.24 9.47
N TYR A 468 26.27 6.24 8.24
CA TYR A 468 26.41 5.02 7.44
C TYR A 468 27.88 4.66 7.24
N SER A 469 28.26 3.46 7.66
CA SER A 469 29.53 2.86 7.22
C SER A 469 29.45 2.56 5.73
N GLY A 470 30.42 3.02 4.93
CA GLY A 470 30.59 2.69 3.51
C GLY A 470 30.83 1.20 3.21
N ALA A 471 30.74 0.34 4.23
CA ALA A 471 30.91 -1.10 4.19
C ALA A 471 29.81 -1.83 3.39
N MET A 472 30.13 -3.07 3.05
CA MET A 472 29.26 -4.02 2.33
C MET A 472 27.81 -4.00 2.85
N MET A 473 26.85 -3.95 1.92
CA MET A 473 25.42 -3.97 2.25
C MET A 473 25.05 -5.25 3.02
N PRO A 474 24.37 -5.15 4.18
CA PRO A 474 23.96 -6.29 4.97
C PRO A 474 23.14 -7.27 4.13
N ARG A 475 23.51 -8.56 4.21
CA ARG A 475 22.83 -9.62 3.46
C ARG A 475 21.33 -9.67 3.73
N LEU A 476 20.92 -9.37 4.96
CA LEU A 476 19.52 -9.36 5.38
C LEU A 476 18.72 -8.15 4.87
N MET A 477 19.36 -7.09 4.36
CA MET A 477 18.67 -6.01 3.63
C MET A 477 18.59 -6.31 2.13
N VAL A 478 19.66 -6.87 1.57
CA VAL A 478 19.75 -7.20 0.15
C VAL A 478 18.85 -8.38 -0.22
N ALA A 479 18.85 -9.46 0.57
CA ALA A 479 18.08 -10.69 0.30
C ALA A 479 16.57 -10.48 0.15
N PRO A 480 15.85 -9.78 1.05
CA PRO A 480 14.42 -9.52 0.86
C PRO A 480 14.16 -8.57 -0.32
N THR A 481 15.07 -7.64 -0.60
CA THR A 481 14.95 -6.79 -1.80
C THR A 481 15.06 -7.63 -3.08
N ILE A 482 16.01 -8.57 -3.16
CA ILE A 482 16.10 -9.55 -4.25
C ILE A 482 14.80 -10.38 -4.33
N ALA A 483 14.31 -10.88 -3.20
CA ALA A 483 13.08 -11.68 -3.17
C ALA A 483 11.88 -10.91 -3.74
N LEU A 484 11.73 -9.63 -3.42
CA LEU A 484 10.66 -8.80 -3.98
C LEU A 484 10.87 -8.45 -5.46
N VAL A 485 12.11 -8.27 -5.93
CA VAL A 485 12.39 -8.16 -7.38
C VAL A 485 11.97 -9.45 -8.09
N VAL A 486 12.35 -10.60 -7.56
CA VAL A 486 11.96 -11.91 -8.11
C VAL A 486 10.45 -12.09 -8.09
N LEU A 487 9.78 -11.71 -7.00
CA LEU A 487 8.32 -11.73 -6.91
C LEU A 487 7.69 -10.84 -7.99
N GLY A 488 8.18 -9.61 -8.16
CA GLY A 488 7.71 -8.68 -9.18
C GLY A 488 7.93 -9.18 -10.62
N LEU A 489 9.01 -9.94 -10.87
CA LEU A 489 9.23 -10.62 -12.15
C LEU A 489 8.28 -11.82 -12.30
N ALA A 490 8.08 -12.59 -11.24
CA ALA A 490 7.18 -13.74 -11.24
C ALA A 490 5.74 -13.35 -11.59
N LEU A 491 5.26 -12.16 -11.18
CA LEU A 491 3.96 -11.62 -11.58
C LEU A 491 3.76 -11.56 -13.11
N THR A 492 4.84 -11.40 -13.87
CA THR A 492 4.80 -11.45 -15.35
C THR A 492 4.61 -12.87 -15.85
N VAL A 493 5.31 -13.82 -15.24
CA VAL A 493 5.27 -15.25 -15.63
C VAL A 493 3.90 -15.86 -15.29
N VAL A 494 3.33 -15.50 -14.14
CA VAL A 494 2.01 -15.98 -13.70
C VAL A 494 0.87 -15.05 -14.10
N ALA A 495 1.11 -14.12 -15.04
CA ALA A 495 0.13 -13.09 -15.36
C ALA A 495 -1.20 -13.67 -15.85
N GLY A 496 -1.19 -14.76 -16.63
CA GLY A 496 -2.41 -15.44 -17.08
C GLY A 496 -3.31 -15.87 -15.91
N PRO A 497 -2.85 -16.80 -15.04
CA PRO A 497 -3.60 -17.21 -13.86
C PRO A 497 -3.97 -16.06 -12.93
N LEU A 498 -3.09 -15.05 -12.79
CA LEU A 498 -3.39 -13.89 -11.95
C LEU A 498 -4.50 -13.00 -12.54
N PHE A 499 -4.55 -12.85 -13.86
CA PHE A 499 -5.66 -12.16 -14.54
C PHE A 499 -6.94 -12.98 -14.48
N GLU A 500 -6.89 -14.30 -14.54
CA GLU A 500 -8.07 -15.17 -14.34
C GLU A 500 -8.68 -14.92 -12.95
N VAL A 501 -7.87 -15.02 -11.89
CA VAL A 501 -8.32 -14.71 -10.52
C VAL A 501 -8.82 -13.26 -10.39
N SER A 502 -8.16 -12.31 -11.07
CA SER A 502 -8.61 -10.91 -11.04
C SER A 502 -9.93 -10.70 -11.79
N THR A 503 -10.18 -11.47 -12.84
CA THR A 503 -11.40 -11.43 -13.65
C THR A 503 -12.55 -12.06 -12.88
N ASP A 504 -12.34 -13.24 -12.30
CA ASP A 504 -13.31 -13.91 -11.43
C ASP A 504 -13.70 -13.01 -10.25
N ALA A 505 -12.71 -12.40 -9.59
CA ALA A 505 -12.96 -11.42 -8.54
C ALA A 505 -13.76 -10.20 -9.05
N ALA A 506 -13.43 -9.67 -10.23
CA ALA A 506 -14.16 -8.54 -10.83
C ALA A 506 -15.62 -8.90 -11.13
N ASP A 507 -15.87 -10.09 -11.70
CA ASP A 507 -17.22 -10.56 -11.99
C ASP A 507 -18.04 -10.81 -10.72
N ASP A 508 -17.43 -11.35 -9.67
CA ASP A 508 -18.08 -11.51 -8.35
C ASP A 508 -18.45 -10.15 -7.73
N LEU A 509 -17.53 -9.18 -7.81
CA LEU A 509 -17.73 -7.82 -7.30
C LEU A 509 -18.88 -7.10 -8.01
N LEU A 510 -18.96 -7.22 -9.34
CA LEU A 510 -20.02 -6.60 -10.15
C LEU A 510 -21.36 -7.29 -9.97
N ARG A 511 -21.38 -8.62 -9.81
CA ARG A 511 -22.63 -9.37 -9.60
C ARG A 511 -23.23 -9.16 -8.22
N ARG A 512 -22.42 -8.90 -7.18
CA ARG A 512 -22.82 -8.71 -5.76
C ARG A 512 -23.42 -9.96 -5.09
N VAL A 513 -24.21 -10.74 -5.82
CA VAL A 513 -24.94 -11.93 -5.35
C VAL A 513 -24.04 -12.95 -4.65
N PRO A 514 -22.87 -13.37 -5.19
CA PRO A 514 -22.02 -14.36 -4.52
C PRO A 514 -21.60 -13.92 -3.11
N TYR A 515 -21.37 -12.62 -2.92
CA TYR A 515 -21.03 -12.05 -1.62
C TYR A 515 -22.24 -12.06 -0.67
N VAL A 516 -23.39 -11.60 -1.15
CA VAL A 516 -24.61 -11.51 -0.34
C VAL A 516 -25.10 -12.89 0.09
N GLU A 517 -25.16 -13.86 -0.83
CA GLU A 517 -25.57 -15.24 -0.53
C GLU A 517 -24.61 -15.94 0.42
N ALA A 518 -23.30 -15.67 0.33
CA ALA A 518 -22.33 -16.24 1.26
C ALA A 518 -22.54 -15.72 2.69
N VAL A 519 -22.92 -14.45 2.86
CA VAL A 519 -23.20 -13.86 4.18
C VAL A 519 -24.60 -14.22 4.68
N TYR A 520 -25.59 -14.27 3.78
CA TYR A 520 -26.99 -14.61 4.06
C TYR A 520 -27.51 -15.70 3.12
N PRO A 521 -27.21 -16.99 3.37
CA PRO A 521 -27.64 -18.10 2.51
C PRO A 521 -29.16 -18.25 2.38
N GLY A 522 -29.92 -17.70 3.34
CA GLY A 522 -31.38 -17.69 3.35
C GLY A 522 -32.02 -16.42 2.79
N GLY A 523 -31.23 -15.52 2.19
CA GLY A 523 -31.64 -14.18 1.80
C GLY A 523 -31.43 -13.14 2.91
N THR A 524 -31.33 -11.88 2.49
CA THR A 524 -31.18 -10.72 3.38
C THR A 524 -32.45 -10.49 4.21
N PRO A 525 -32.33 -10.26 5.53
CA PRO A 525 -33.48 -10.10 6.43
C PRO A 525 -34.11 -8.70 6.46
#